data_AF-V8FTD0-F1
#
_entry.id   AF-V8FTD0-F1
#
_cell.length_a   1.000
_cell.length_b   1.000
_cell.length_c   1.000
_cell.angle_alpha   90.00
_cell.angle_beta   90.00
_cell.angle_gamma   90.00
#
_symmetry.space_group_name_H-M   'P 1'
#
loop_
_entity.id
_entity.type
_entity.pdbx_description
1 polymer ?
#
loop_
_entity_poly.entity_id
_entity_poly.type
_entity_poly.pdbx_seq_one_letter_code
_entity_poly.pdbx_strand_id
1 'polypeptide(L)'
;MSHFLNPDEIRSRFSALMSDMYQKEVPLYGDLISLVSDVNKSVLEKSPEIKNQLTQTGELPRLDLERHGAIRLGKAEELFTIRRVFAVMGMFPVGYYDLAPAGVPVHSTAFRAIEAESLNKSPFRIFTSLLRLVTY
;
A
#
# COMPACT_ATOMS: atom_id res chain seq x y z
N MET A 1 -18.24 -21.99 -15.31
CA MET A 1 -16.97 -21.61 -14.64
C MET A 1 -17.23 -20.40 -13.78
N SER A 2 -16.88 -20.42 -12.50
CA SER A 2 -17.01 -19.24 -11.63
C SER A 2 -16.01 -18.17 -12.09
N HIS A 3 -16.51 -17.02 -12.55
CA HIS A 3 -15.68 -15.86 -12.88
C HIS A 3 -15.25 -15.14 -11.59
N PHE A 4 -14.25 -15.67 -10.90
CA PHE A 4 -13.58 -14.93 -9.84
C PHE A 4 -12.65 -13.87 -10.44
N LEU A 5 -12.68 -12.67 -9.90
CA LEU A 5 -11.77 -11.60 -10.28
C LEU A 5 -10.34 -11.93 -9.85
N ASN A 6 -9.36 -11.39 -10.58
CA ASN A 6 -7.96 -11.51 -10.21
C ASN A 6 -7.71 -10.75 -8.88
N PRO A 7 -7.00 -11.32 -7.89
CA PRO A 7 -6.66 -10.63 -6.64
C PRO A 7 -5.98 -9.26 -6.84
N ASP A 8 -5.19 -9.10 -7.90
CA ASP A 8 -4.55 -7.83 -8.26
C ASP A 8 -5.56 -6.74 -8.63
N GLU A 9 -6.64 -7.13 -9.29
CA GLU A 9 -7.74 -6.23 -9.64
C GLU A 9 -8.52 -5.84 -8.39
N ILE A 10 -8.80 -6.80 -7.51
CA ILE A 10 -9.45 -6.53 -6.22
C ILE A 10 -8.59 -5.55 -5.40
N ARG A 11 -7.27 -5.78 -5.33
CA ARG A 11 -6.32 -4.91 -4.64
C ARG A 11 -6.26 -3.50 -5.24
N SER A 12 -6.23 -3.38 -6.57
CA SER A 12 -6.23 -2.10 -7.26
C SER A 12 -7.50 -1.30 -6.96
N ARG A 13 -8.68 -1.93 -7.07
CA ARG A 13 -9.97 -1.33 -6.73
C ARG A 13 -10.04 -0.92 -5.26
N PHE A 14 -9.57 -1.78 -4.36
CA PHE A 14 -9.52 -1.48 -2.93
C PHE A 14 -8.64 -0.27 -2.63
N SER A 15 -7.44 -0.19 -3.21
CA SER A 15 -6.54 0.97 -3.07
C SER A 15 -7.19 2.28 -3.54
N ALA A 16 -7.86 2.26 -4.69
CA ALA A 16 -8.56 3.43 -5.21
C ALA A 16 -9.70 3.88 -4.28
N LEU A 17 -10.56 2.95 -3.85
CA LEU A 17 -11.66 3.25 -2.93
C LEU A 17 -11.17 3.79 -1.58
N MET A 18 -10.07 3.24 -1.05
CA MET A 18 -9.44 3.74 0.17
C MET A 18 -8.90 5.16 -0.02
N SER A 19 -8.29 5.46 -1.17
CA SER A 19 -7.80 6.80 -1.49
C SER A 19 -8.95 7.81 -1.58
N ASP A 20 -10.04 7.45 -2.27
CA ASP A 20 -11.23 8.31 -2.40
C ASP A 20 -11.89 8.58 -1.05
N MET A 21 -12.02 7.54 -0.22
CA MET A 21 -12.54 7.65 1.13
C MET A 21 -11.66 8.57 1.98
N TYR A 22 -10.34 8.34 1.98
CA TYR A 22 -9.40 9.12 2.79
C TYR A 22 -9.32 10.57 2.33
N GLN A 23 -9.43 10.85 1.04
CA GLN A 23 -9.52 12.22 0.52
C GLN A 23 -10.77 12.96 1.02
N LYS A 24 -11.91 12.27 1.12
CA LYS A 24 -13.15 12.85 1.66
C LYS A 24 -13.03 13.15 3.15
N GLU A 25 -12.34 12.28 3.89
CA GLU A 25 -12.12 12.45 5.33
C GLU A 25 -11.05 13.52 5.63
N VAL A 26 -10.03 13.62 4.78
CA VAL A 26 -8.87 14.50 4.94
C VAL A 26 -8.62 15.26 3.62
N PRO A 27 -9.27 16.40 3.37
CA PRO A 27 -9.19 17.11 2.09
C PRO A 27 -7.76 17.49 1.66
N LEU A 28 -6.88 17.80 2.61
CA LEU A 28 -5.46 18.10 2.34
C LEU A 28 -4.70 16.93 1.68
N TYR A 29 -5.18 15.69 1.83
CA TYR A 29 -4.63 14.57 1.09
C TYR A 29 -4.89 14.71 -0.42
N GLY A 30 -6.06 15.24 -0.83
CA GLY A 30 -6.35 15.53 -2.24
C GLY A 30 -5.43 16.61 -2.83
N ASP A 31 -5.15 17.66 -2.06
CA ASP A 31 -4.20 18.71 -2.45
C ASP A 31 -2.79 18.12 -2.63
N LEU A 32 -2.37 17.25 -1.71
CA LEU A 32 -1.09 16.54 -1.80
C LEU A 32 -1.01 15.66 -3.05
N ILE A 33 -2.05 14.88 -3.36
CA ILE A 33 -2.07 14.02 -4.55
C ILE A 33 -1.97 14.87 -5.83
N SER A 34 -2.64 16.02 -5.87
CA SER A 34 -2.57 16.95 -7.01
C SER A 34 -1.15 17.49 -7.18
N LEU A 35 -0.51 17.93 -6.09
CA LEU A 35 0.88 18.40 -6.11
C LEU A 35 1.87 17.31 -6.55
N VAL A 36 1.69 16.07 -6.08
CA VAL A 36 2.52 14.93 -6.52
C VAL A 36 2.38 14.68 -8.01
N SER A 37 1.17 14.78 -8.56
CA SER A 37 0.93 14.62 -10.00
C SER A 37 1.65 15.70 -10.82
N ASP A 38 1.57 16.96 -10.38
CA ASP A 38 2.25 18.08 -11.04
C ASP A 38 3.78 17.93 -11.02
N VAL A 39 4.33 17.53 -9.87
CA VAL A 39 5.77 17.28 -9.73
C VAL A 39 6.21 16.11 -10.61
N ASN A 40 5.48 14.98 -10.59
CA ASN A 40 5.78 13.81 -11.42
C ASN A 40 5.80 14.19 -12.90
N LYS A 41 4.79 14.94 -13.36
CA LYS A 41 4.72 15.42 -14.74
C LYS A 41 5.92 16.32 -15.07
N SER A 42 6.23 17.30 -14.22
CA SER A 42 7.36 18.19 -14.47
C SER A 42 8.70 17.45 -14.52
N VAL A 43 8.90 16.41 -13.70
CA VAL A 43 10.13 15.61 -13.72
C VAL A 43 10.21 14.78 -14.99
N LEU A 44 9.12 14.12 -15.38
CA LEU A 44 9.07 13.32 -16.61
C LEU A 44 9.26 14.15 -17.89
N GLU A 45 8.87 15.41 -17.88
CA GLU A 45 9.10 16.36 -18.99
C GLU A 45 10.55 16.85 -19.05
N LYS A 46 11.18 17.10 -17.89
CA LYS A 46 12.53 17.67 -17.79
C LYS A 46 13.64 16.64 -17.85
N SER A 47 13.35 15.37 -17.58
CA SER A 47 14.35 14.30 -17.47
C SER A 47 13.95 13.08 -18.30
N PRO A 48 14.25 13.07 -19.62
CA PRO A 48 13.97 11.95 -20.51
C PRO A 48 14.59 10.62 -20.05
N GLU A 49 15.71 10.68 -19.33
CA GLU A 49 16.42 9.50 -18.81
C GLU A 49 15.57 8.77 -17.76
N ILE A 50 14.97 9.53 -16.84
CA ILE A 50 14.06 9.01 -15.81
C ILE A 50 12.83 8.39 -16.47
N LYS A 51 12.23 9.09 -17.44
CA LYS A 51 11.07 8.59 -18.18
C LYS A 51 11.38 7.27 -18.90
N ASN A 52 12.54 7.18 -19.54
CA ASN A 52 12.98 5.96 -20.22
C ASN A 52 13.18 4.81 -19.23
N GLN A 53 13.83 5.07 -18.09
CA GLN A 53 14.02 4.07 -17.04
C GLN A 53 12.68 3.54 -16.49
N LEU A 54 11.74 4.43 -16.17
CA LEU A 54 10.41 4.06 -15.67
C LEU A 54 9.58 3.30 -16.74
N THR A 55 9.80 3.59 -18.01
CA THR A 55 9.17 2.85 -19.12
C THR A 55 9.75 1.44 -19.22
N GLN A 56 11.08 1.29 -19.15
CA GLN A 56 11.76 -0.01 -19.24
C GLN A 56 11.43 -0.95 -18.07
N THR A 57 11.26 -0.39 -16.88
CA THR A 57 10.91 -1.12 -15.65
C THR A 57 9.41 -1.42 -15.54
N GLY A 58 8.58 -0.80 -16.41
CA GLY A 58 7.12 -0.93 -16.36
C GLY A 58 6.47 -0.18 -15.19
N GLU A 59 7.20 0.75 -14.59
CA GLU A 59 6.76 1.50 -13.41
C GLU A 59 5.96 2.75 -13.76
N LEU A 60 6.14 3.28 -14.98
CA LEU A 60 5.46 4.49 -15.43
C LEU A 60 3.92 4.40 -15.30
N PRO A 61 3.24 3.31 -15.70
CA PRO A 61 1.79 3.20 -15.56
C PRO A 61 1.28 3.08 -14.11
N ARG A 62 2.13 2.64 -13.18
CA ARG A 62 1.74 2.44 -11.77
C ARG A 62 2.13 3.59 -10.85
N LEU A 63 2.94 4.54 -11.32
CA LEU A 63 3.46 5.64 -10.51
C LEU A 63 2.35 6.42 -9.80
N ASP A 64 1.27 6.74 -10.51
CA ASP A 64 0.11 7.48 -9.96
C ASP A 64 -0.82 6.61 -9.09
N LEU A 65 -0.59 5.29 -9.10
CA LEU A 65 -1.36 4.31 -8.33
C LEU A 65 -0.65 3.90 -7.04
N GLU A 66 0.66 4.13 -6.95
CA GLU A 66 1.48 3.64 -5.86
C GLU A 66 1.18 4.37 -4.55
N ARG A 67 0.66 3.61 -3.58
CA ARG A 67 0.24 4.11 -2.27
C ARG A 67 0.60 3.09 -1.20
N HIS A 68 0.75 3.57 0.03
CA HIS A 68 0.79 2.70 1.20
C HIS A 68 -0.12 3.23 2.29
N GLY A 69 -0.87 2.32 2.92
CA GLY A 69 -1.65 2.60 4.12
C GLY A 69 -0.90 2.18 5.38
N ALA A 70 -1.34 2.70 6.53
CA ALA A 70 -0.87 2.25 7.84
C ALA A 70 -2.06 2.08 8.78
N ILE A 71 -2.16 0.94 9.46
CA ILE A 71 -3.21 0.64 10.44
C ILE A 71 -2.61 0.04 11.71
N ARG A 72 -3.35 0.15 12.81
CA ARG A 72 -2.96 -0.37 14.13
C ARG A 72 -4.09 -1.25 14.67
N LEU A 73 -3.73 -2.42 15.17
CA LEU A 73 -4.63 -3.41 15.75
C LEU A 73 -4.30 -3.62 17.23
N GLY A 74 -5.31 -3.95 18.02
CA GLY A 74 -5.19 -4.14 19.46
C GLY A 74 -4.98 -5.59 19.87
N LYS A 75 -5.39 -6.56 19.05
CA LYS A 75 -5.41 -7.98 19.42
C LYS A 75 -4.84 -8.90 18.33
N ALA A 76 -4.32 -10.05 18.75
CA ALA A 76 -3.77 -11.06 17.85
C ALA A 76 -4.83 -11.63 16.90
N GLU A 77 -6.08 -11.76 17.35
CA GLU A 77 -7.20 -12.26 16.54
C GLU A 77 -7.58 -11.27 15.44
N GLU A 78 -7.46 -9.96 15.69
CA GLU A 78 -7.67 -8.92 14.68
C GLU A 78 -6.58 -9.02 13.60
N LEU A 79 -5.32 -9.21 14.00
CA LEU A 79 -4.21 -9.42 13.06
C LEU A 79 -4.41 -10.69 12.23
N PHE A 80 -4.83 -11.79 12.87
CA PHE A 80 -5.15 -13.04 12.18
C PHE A 80 -6.28 -12.86 11.16
N THR A 81 -7.29 -12.07 11.52
CA THR A 81 -8.46 -11.79 10.66
C THR A 81 -8.07 -10.89 9.49
N ILE A 82 -7.37 -9.78 9.73
CA ILE A 82 -6.98 -8.86 8.65
C ILE A 82 -6.03 -9.54 7.66
N ARG A 83 -5.15 -10.44 8.12
CA ARG A 83 -4.32 -11.27 7.25
C ARG A 83 -5.16 -12.03 6.22
N ARG A 84 -6.31 -12.59 6.63
CA ARG A 84 -7.21 -13.33 5.73
C ARG A 84 -7.92 -12.39 4.74
N VAL A 85 -8.32 -11.21 5.19
CA VAL A 85 -8.89 -10.16 4.31
C VAL A 85 -7.87 -9.75 3.25
N PHE A 86 -6.63 -9.46 3.66
CA PHE A 86 -5.54 -9.11 2.76
C PHE A 86 -5.17 -10.25 1.79
N ALA A 87 -5.28 -11.52 2.21
CA ALA A 87 -5.05 -12.65 1.33
C ALA A 87 -6.05 -12.73 0.15
N VAL A 88 -7.30 -12.26 0.30
CA VAL A 88 -8.26 -12.16 -0.83
C VAL A 88 -7.74 -11.23 -1.92
N MET A 89 -6.96 -10.22 -1.52
CA MET A 89 -6.32 -9.25 -2.41
C MET A 89 -4.91 -9.66 -2.81
N GLY A 90 -4.48 -10.90 -2.56
CA GLY A 90 -3.12 -11.36 -2.89
C GLY A 90 -2.02 -10.62 -2.13
N MET A 91 -2.32 -10.14 -0.91
CA MET A 91 -1.37 -9.42 -0.06
C MET A 91 -0.90 -10.32 1.08
N PHE A 92 0.42 -10.47 1.20
CA PHE A 92 1.09 -11.35 2.15
C PHE A 92 1.92 -10.55 3.14
N PRO A 93 2.11 -11.03 4.39
CA PRO A 93 2.95 -10.35 5.37
C PRO A 93 4.41 -10.44 4.95
N VAL A 94 5.07 -9.30 4.76
CA VAL A 94 6.48 -9.20 4.39
C VAL A 94 7.23 -8.35 5.39
N GLY A 95 8.33 -8.90 5.91
CA GLY A 95 9.18 -8.25 6.90
C GLY A 95 8.60 -8.31 8.31
N TYR A 96 9.48 -8.10 9.29
CA TYR A 96 9.14 -7.96 10.70
C TYR A 96 9.83 -6.72 11.25
N TYR A 97 9.05 -5.88 11.93
CA TYR A 97 9.51 -4.60 12.46
C TYR A 97 9.13 -4.52 13.93
N ASP A 98 10.12 -4.61 14.82
CA ASP A 98 9.92 -4.32 16.24
C ASP A 98 10.22 -2.85 16.51
N LEU A 99 9.20 -2.07 16.91
CA LEU A 99 9.36 -0.65 17.21
C LEU A 99 9.55 -0.40 18.72
N ALA A 100 9.54 -1.46 19.55
CA ALA A 100 9.78 -1.33 20.99
C ALA A 100 11.14 -0.66 21.31
N PRO A 101 12.24 -0.93 20.59
CA PRO A 101 13.52 -0.22 20.82
C PRO A 101 13.43 1.30 20.57
N ALA A 102 12.46 1.76 19.78
CA ALA A 102 12.19 3.17 19.53
C ALA A 102 11.16 3.78 20.51
N GLY A 103 10.79 3.06 21.57
CA GLY A 103 9.81 3.51 22.57
C GLY A 103 8.35 3.42 22.11
N VAL A 104 8.07 2.77 20.98
CA VAL A 104 6.69 2.59 20.50
C VAL A 104 6.25 1.15 20.80
N PRO A 105 5.16 0.92 21.55
CA PRO A 105 4.79 -0.41 22.04
C PRO A 105 4.07 -1.25 20.97
N VAL A 106 4.68 -1.40 19.79
CA VAL A 106 4.12 -2.18 18.69
C VAL A 106 5.20 -2.99 17.98
N HIS A 107 4.77 -4.09 17.37
CA HIS A 107 5.53 -4.76 16.32
C HIS A 107 4.66 -4.91 15.08
N SER A 108 5.27 -5.00 13.90
CA SER A 108 4.56 -4.78 12.63
C SER A 108 5.06 -5.67 11.50
N THR A 109 4.26 -5.75 10.44
CA THR A 109 4.61 -6.32 9.13
C THR A 109 3.94 -5.50 8.01
N ALA A 110 4.43 -5.60 6.78
CA ALA A 110 3.82 -4.97 5.62
C ALA A 110 3.06 -6.01 4.78
N PHE A 111 1.75 -5.85 4.62
CA PHE A 111 0.96 -6.68 3.71
C PHE A 111 1.06 -6.17 2.29
N ARG A 112 1.52 -7.02 1.35
CA ARG A 112 1.73 -6.64 -0.05
C ARG A 112 1.78 -7.83 -1.01
N ALA A 113 1.63 -7.56 -2.31
CA ALA A 113 1.99 -8.54 -3.33
C ALA A 113 3.50 -8.84 -3.29
N ILE A 114 3.87 -10.07 -3.64
CA ILE A 114 5.27 -10.55 -3.64
C ILE A 114 5.82 -10.77 -5.04
N GLU A 115 4.96 -11.09 -6.01
CA GLU A 115 5.34 -11.31 -7.40
C GLU A 115 5.51 -9.98 -8.13
N ALA A 116 6.54 -9.88 -8.99
CA ALA A 116 6.84 -8.67 -9.75
C ALA A 116 5.68 -8.25 -10.67
N GLU A 117 5.02 -9.21 -11.33
CA GLU A 117 3.86 -8.93 -12.18
C GLU A 117 2.69 -8.34 -11.39
N SER A 118 2.39 -8.90 -10.22
CA SER A 118 1.33 -8.40 -9.33
C SER A 118 1.67 -7.03 -8.76
N LEU A 119 2.93 -6.76 -8.44
CA LEU A 119 3.41 -5.43 -8.04
C LEU A 119 3.29 -4.41 -9.17
N ASN A 120 3.49 -4.82 -10.42
CA ASN A 120 3.30 -3.93 -11.58
C ASN A 120 1.83 -3.56 -11.80
N LYS A 121 0.90 -4.49 -11.51
CA LYS A 121 -0.55 -4.22 -11.58
C LYS A 121 -1.07 -3.38 -10.42
N SER A 122 -0.60 -3.65 -9.20
CA SER A 122 -0.97 -2.89 -8.01
C SER A 122 0.10 -3.05 -6.93
N PRO A 123 0.97 -2.04 -6.73
CA PRO A 123 2.01 -2.04 -5.71
C PRO A 123 1.47 -1.58 -4.34
N PHE A 124 0.15 -1.67 -4.10
CA PHE A 124 -0.47 -1.23 -2.85
C PHE A 124 0.00 -2.08 -1.65
N ARG A 125 0.30 -1.40 -0.54
CA ARG A 125 0.85 -2.01 0.67
C ARG A 125 0.17 -1.46 1.90
N ILE A 126 -0.01 -2.27 2.94
CA ILE A 126 -0.49 -1.79 4.23
C ILE A 126 0.48 -2.21 5.33
N PHE A 127 1.10 -1.22 5.96
CA PHE A 127 1.88 -1.41 7.18
C PHE A 127 0.92 -1.65 8.34
N THR A 128 0.96 -2.84 8.92
CA THR A 128 0.03 -3.25 9.97
C THR A 128 0.79 -3.49 11.26
N SER A 129 0.50 -2.67 12.26
CA SER A 129 1.08 -2.77 13.59
C SER A 129 0.14 -3.47 14.55
N LEU A 130 0.66 -4.37 15.37
CA LEU A 130 -0.04 -4.96 16.51
C LEU A 130 0.48 -4.34 17.81
N LEU A 131 -0.44 -3.84 18.62
CA LEU A 131 -0.14 -3.29 19.93
C LEU A 131 0.37 -4.37 20.89
N ARG A 132 1.43 -4.05 21.62
CA ARG A 132 1.94 -4.83 22.74
C ARG A 132 1.30 -4.28 24.01
N LEU A 133 0.28 -4.97 24.53
CA LEU A 133 -0.28 -4.65 25.84
C LEU A 133 0.78 -4.99 26.89
N VAL A 134 1.09 -4.03 27.77
CA VAL A 134 1.88 -4.30 28.96
C VAL A 134 0.94 -4.98 29.95
N THR A 135 1.05 -6.29 30.08
CA THR A 135 0.40 -7.02 31.17
C THR A 135 1.23 -6.77 32.43
N TYR A 136 0.68 -5.98 33.37
CA TYR A 136 1.23 -5.83 34.72
C TYR A 136 0.80 -7.00 35.61
#